data_AF-E9AK08-F1
#
_entry.id   AF-E9AK08-F1
#
_cell.length_a   1.000
_cell.length_b   1.000
_cell.length_c   1.000
_cell.angle_alpha   90.00
_cell.angle_beta   90.00
_cell.angle_gamma   90.00
#
_symmetry.space_group_name_H-M   'P 1'
#
loop_
_entity.id
_entity.type
_entity.pdbx_description
1 polymer ?
#
loop_
_entity_poly.entity_id
_entity_poly.type
_entity_poly.pdbx_seq_one_letter_code
_entity_poly.pdbx_strand_id
1 'polypeptide(L)'
;MALPPPGSSASASPSSCDKASYCLQQAQAAKAAGNAALQAGNPRGASFEYKKVYLYLAEYLPSDVAQSASPVALGYGNGGASDAGSNSGLVQMLQQQQRRKQPKNVAGGAVTGRESSASPSMAEEAALLKLQEEMTQLYATTLNNLALAHMKLGRYREGVKCATAVLEQPALRAALDAGAEQCTPARFSDTPAGKALLRRAACYVKLSNWALAEADVCTLRRAAAGAAAASGGDALDAAVVQLAQAVEQGRKAEAAKEKKMMQLMFA
;
A
#
# COMPACT_ATOMS: atom_id res chain seq x y z
N MET A 1 41.91 50.96 7.83
CA MET A 1 41.26 49.93 7.01
C MET A 1 40.46 49.02 7.93
N ALA A 2 39.13 49.15 7.95
CA ALA A 2 38.25 48.32 8.77
C ALA A 2 37.75 47.15 7.93
N LEU A 3 37.91 45.93 8.45
CA LEU A 3 37.40 44.70 7.83
C LEU A 3 35.87 44.65 7.96
N PRO A 4 35.13 44.18 6.93
CA PRO A 4 33.70 43.95 7.05
C PRO A 4 33.41 42.68 7.88
N PRO A 5 32.28 42.63 8.62
CA PRO A 5 31.89 41.45 9.37
C PRO A 5 31.41 40.32 8.43
N PRO A 6 31.58 39.04 8.82
CA PRO A 6 31.05 37.92 8.07
C PRO A 6 29.52 37.92 8.16
N GLY A 7 28.86 38.10 7.02
CA GLY A 7 27.42 37.89 6.89
C GLY A 7 27.10 36.43 7.15
N SER A 8 26.54 36.14 8.33
CA SER A 8 25.88 34.86 8.62
C SER A 8 24.75 34.65 7.62
N SER A 9 24.98 33.83 6.61
CA SER A 9 23.93 33.19 5.82
C SER A 9 23.17 32.23 6.75
N ALA A 10 22.20 32.76 7.48
CA ALA A 10 21.18 31.96 8.13
C ALA A 10 20.41 31.22 7.04
N SER A 11 20.66 29.92 6.90
CA SER A 11 19.85 29.03 6.07
C SER A 11 18.41 29.11 6.56
N ALA A 12 17.53 29.74 5.77
CA ALA A 12 16.11 29.76 6.04
C ALA A 12 15.61 28.33 6.25
N SER A 13 14.82 28.11 7.31
CA SER A 13 14.19 26.81 7.56
C SER A 13 13.39 26.40 6.32
N PRO A 14 13.55 25.17 5.79
CA PRO A 14 12.85 24.75 4.59
C PRO A 14 11.34 24.86 4.81
N SER A 15 10.64 25.40 3.81
CA SER A 15 9.19 25.56 3.84
C SER A 15 8.51 24.18 3.97
N SER A 16 7.26 24.15 4.44
CA SER A 16 6.50 22.90 4.56
C SER A 16 6.41 22.15 3.22
N CYS A 17 6.30 22.90 2.11
CA CYS A 17 6.25 22.38 0.75
C CYS A 17 7.57 21.73 0.31
N ASP A 18 8.72 22.31 0.68
CA ASP A 18 10.04 21.75 0.36
C ASP A 18 10.27 20.41 1.05
N LYS A 19 9.86 20.31 2.33
CA LYS A 19 9.97 19.07 3.11
C LYS A 19 9.09 17.97 2.51
N ALA A 20 7.85 18.30 2.18
CA ALA A 20 6.92 17.36 1.58
C ALA A 20 7.44 16.87 0.21
N SER A 21 7.97 17.77 -0.62
CA SER A 21 8.54 17.43 -1.93
C SER A 21 9.75 16.49 -1.79
N TYR A 22 10.63 16.77 -0.82
CA TYR A 22 11.75 15.88 -0.50
C TYR A 22 11.28 14.49 -0.04
N CYS A 23 10.28 14.43 0.84
CA CYS A 23 9.69 13.16 1.29
C CYS A 23 9.07 12.37 0.13
N LEU A 24 8.38 13.04 -0.79
CA LEU A 24 7.85 12.41 -2.00
C LEU A 24 8.98 11.81 -2.85
N GLN A 25 10.06 12.55 -3.09
CA GLN A 25 11.21 12.06 -3.85
C GLN A 25 11.85 10.83 -3.21
N GLN A 26 12.05 10.84 -1.88
CA GLN A 26 12.60 9.69 -1.15
C GLN A 26 11.66 8.48 -1.19
N ALA A 27 10.35 8.72 -1.08
CA ALA A 27 9.32 7.69 -1.22
C ALA A 27 9.32 7.07 -2.63
N GLN A 28 9.49 7.87 -3.68
CA GLN A 28 9.60 7.38 -5.06
C GLN A 28 10.85 6.52 -5.25
N ALA A 29 12.00 6.96 -4.70
CA ALA A 29 13.25 6.20 -4.75
C ALA A 29 13.11 4.84 -4.02
N ALA A 30 12.49 4.83 -2.84
CA ALA A 30 12.20 3.60 -2.10
C ALA A 30 11.26 2.67 -2.87
N LYS A 31 10.18 3.19 -3.49
CA LYS A 31 9.31 2.39 -4.36
C LYS A 31 10.09 1.77 -5.52
N ALA A 32 10.95 2.55 -6.19
CA ALA A 32 11.77 2.07 -7.30
C ALA A 32 12.74 0.96 -6.86
N ALA A 33 13.42 1.14 -5.72
CA ALA A 33 14.27 0.12 -5.11
C ALA A 33 13.48 -1.15 -4.75
N GLY A 34 12.27 -1.01 -4.22
CA GLY A 34 11.38 -2.13 -3.92
C GLY A 34 10.95 -2.90 -5.17
N ASN A 35 10.64 -2.20 -6.26
CA ASN A 35 10.34 -2.82 -7.55
C ASN A 35 11.54 -3.58 -8.11
N ALA A 36 12.74 -2.98 -8.07
CA ALA A 36 13.97 -3.64 -8.49
C ALA A 36 14.24 -4.90 -7.66
N ALA A 37 14.06 -4.84 -6.35
CA ALA A 37 14.20 -6.01 -5.47
C ALA A 37 13.17 -7.11 -5.78
N LEU A 38 11.92 -6.77 -6.12
CA LEU A 38 10.92 -7.75 -6.55
C LEU A 38 11.30 -8.45 -7.86
N GLN A 39 11.85 -7.69 -8.81
CA GLN A 39 12.31 -8.20 -10.11
C GLN A 39 13.53 -9.11 -9.93
N ALA A 40 14.44 -8.76 -9.02
CA ALA A 40 15.60 -9.58 -8.64
C ALA A 40 15.24 -10.83 -7.81
N GLY A 41 13.96 -11.12 -7.58
CA GLY A 41 13.54 -12.29 -6.79
C GLY A 41 13.78 -12.15 -5.29
N ASN A 42 13.97 -10.93 -4.77
CA ASN A 42 14.16 -10.64 -3.35
C ASN A 42 12.90 -9.99 -2.73
N PRO A 43 11.84 -10.77 -2.44
CA PRO A 43 10.59 -10.21 -1.92
C PRO A 43 10.72 -9.67 -0.49
N ARG A 44 11.74 -10.10 0.27
CA ARG A 44 12.03 -9.57 1.61
C ARG A 44 12.61 -8.16 1.53
N GLY A 45 13.58 -7.94 0.64
CA GLY A 45 14.13 -6.62 0.33
C GLY A 45 13.06 -5.69 -0.22
N ALA A 46 12.23 -6.18 -1.14
CA ALA A 46 11.11 -5.40 -1.66
C ALA A 46 10.11 -4.96 -0.58
N SER A 47 9.68 -5.89 0.28
CA SER A 47 8.78 -5.58 1.39
C SER A 47 9.39 -4.52 2.32
N PHE A 48 10.70 -4.57 2.55
CA PHE A 48 11.39 -3.57 3.36
C PHE A 48 11.36 -2.17 2.71
N GLU A 49 11.72 -2.07 1.43
CA GLU A 49 11.71 -0.79 0.71
C GLU A 49 10.30 -0.21 0.59
N TYR A 50 9.28 -1.02 0.31
CA TYR A 50 7.89 -0.57 0.29
C TYR A 50 7.40 -0.06 1.64
N LYS A 51 7.88 -0.63 2.75
CA LYS A 51 7.57 -0.10 4.10
C LYS A 51 8.23 1.25 4.36
N LYS A 52 9.41 1.53 3.78
CA LYS A 52 10.03 2.86 3.89
C LYS A 52 9.19 3.94 3.22
N VAL A 53 8.49 3.63 2.13
CA VAL A 53 7.56 4.57 1.48
C VAL A 53 6.56 5.10 2.50
N TYR A 54 5.94 4.23 3.31
CA TYR A 54 5.04 4.66 4.38
C TYR A 54 5.73 5.58 5.39
N LEU A 55 6.97 5.27 5.79
CA LEU A 55 7.73 6.10 6.73
C LEU A 55 7.98 7.53 6.22
N TYR A 56 8.13 7.71 4.90
CA TYR A 56 8.28 9.05 4.31
C TYR A 56 6.95 9.78 4.14
N LEU A 57 5.86 9.06 3.91
CA LEU A 57 4.56 9.66 3.55
C LEU A 57 3.60 9.82 4.74
N ALA A 58 3.83 9.13 5.86
CA ALA A 58 2.85 9.02 6.96
C ALA A 58 2.35 10.37 7.51
N GLU A 59 3.20 11.39 7.54
CA GLU A 59 2.85 12.73 8.03
C GLU A 59 2.05 13.57 7.04
N TYR A 60 1.98 13.15 5.77
CA TYR A 60 1.38 13.89 4.67
C TYR A 60 0.17 13.19 4.03
N LEU A 61 -0.13 11.97 4.46
CA LEU A 61 -1.33 11.27 4.00
C LEU A 61 -2.59 11.90 4.62
N PRO A 62 -3.72 11.91 3.89
CA PRO A 62 -5.02 12.24 4.47
C PRO A 62 -5.28 11.44 5.76
N SER A 63 -5.90 12.06 6.76
CA SER A 63 -6.09 11.45 8.09
C SER A 63 -6.84 10.11 8.04
N ASP A 64 -7.83 9.99 7.16
CA ASP A 64 -8.59 8.76 6.90
C ASP A 64 -7.69 7.65 6.33
N VAL A 65 -6.80 8.00 5.41
CA VAL A 65 -5.80 7.09 4.85
C VAL A 65 -4.77 6.71 5.91
N ALA A 66 -4.20 7.67 6.64
CA ALA A 66 -3.15 7.46 7.63
C ALA A 66 -3.58 6.52 8.77
N GLN A 67 -4.82 6.68 9.27
CA GLN A 67 -5.37 5.85 10.34
C GLN A 67 -5.54 4.38 9.92
N SER A 68 -5.98 4.14 8.68
CA SER A 68 -6.19 2.79 8.15
C SER A 68 -4.89 2.16 7.62
N ALA A 69 -3.95 2.98 7.16
CA ALA A 69 -2.64 2.62 6.62
C ALA A 69 -1.67 2.04 7.67
N SER A 70 -1.65 2.61 8.88
CA SER A 70 -0.67 2.29 9.93
C SER A 70 -0.54 0.79 10.26
N PRO A 71 -1.63 0.05 10.57
CA PRO A 71 -1.54 -1.38 10.86
C PRO A 71 -1.21 -2.23 9.62
N VAL A 72 -1.62 -1.79 8.44
CA VAL A 72 -1.42 -2.51 7.16
C VAL A 72 0.02 -2.38 6.68
N ALA A 73 0.56 -1.17 6.65
CA ALA A 73 1.93 -0.90 6.20
C ALA A 73 2.98 -1.49 7.15
N LEU A 74 2.76 -1.37 8.46
CA LEU A 74 3.75 -1.81 9.43
C LEU A 74 3.63 -3.31 9.74
N GLY A 75 2.48 -3.94 9.45
CA GLY A 75 2.22 -5.34 9.77
C GLY A 75 1.92 -5.57 11.25
N TYR A 76 1.58 -4.52 12.01
CA TYR A 76 1.12 -4.60 13.40
C TYR A 76 -0.39 -4.87 13.42
N GLY A 77 -0.80 -6.08 13.09
CA GLY A 77 -2.19 -6.50 13.21
C GLY A 77 -2.29 -7.76 14.05
N ASN A 78 -2.72 -7.57 15.31
CA ASN A 78 -3.00 -8.53 16.37
C ASN A 78 -3.25 -9.97 15.88
N GLY A 79 -2.28 -10.84 16.15
CA GLY A 79 -2.34 -12.27 15.90
C GLY A 79 -1.24 -12.91 16.70
N GLY A 80 -1.57 -13.38 17.90
CA GLY A 80 -0.70 -14.20 18.73
C GLY A 80 -0.38 -15.50 18.00
N ALA A 81 0.66 -15.47 17.17
CA ALA A 81 1.32 -16.64 16.63
C ALA A 81 2.79 -16.29 16.49
N SER A 82 3.60 -17.00 17.27
CA SER A 82 5.04 -16.89 17.37
C SER A 82 5.71 -17.24 16.04
N ASP A 83 5.79 -16.30 15.11
CA ASP A 83 6.67 -16.41 13.94
C ASP A 83 7.85 -15.43 14.10
N ALA A 84 8.99 -16.00 14.50
CA ALA A 84 10.27 -15.34 14.73
C ALA A 84 10.97 -14.81 13.46
N GLY A 85 10.20 -14.35 12.46
CA GLY A 85 10.70 -13.81 11.19
C GLY A 85 10.26 -12.37 10.89
N SER A 86 9.64 -11.70 11.86
CA SER A 86 9.06 -10.37 11.65
C SER A 86 10.16 -9.30 11.61
N ASN A 87 10.38 -8.71 10.42
CA ASN A 87 11.21 -7.52 10.22
C ASN A 87 10.62 -6.26 10.92
N SER A 88 9.65 -6.40 11.81
CA SER A 88 9.02 -5.32 12.57
C SER A 88 10.03 -4.58 13.43
N GLY A 89 11.01 -5.28 14.03
CA GLY A 89 12.01 -4.66 14.91
C GLY A 89 12.91 -3.63 14.21
N LEU A 90 13.27 -3.84 12.94
CA LEU A 90 14.14 -2.92 12.21
C LEU A 90 13.37 -1.70 11.68
N VAL A 91 12.09 -1.88 11.30
CA VAL A 91 11.18 -0.77 10.97
C VAL A 91 10.86 0.06 12.21
N GLN A 92 10.66 -0.59 13.36
CA GLN A 92 10.47 0.08 14.64
C GLN A 92 11.71 0.88 15.07
N MET A 93 12.90 0.31 14.83
CA MET A 93 14.17 1.00 15.07
C MET A 93 14.33 2.23 14.17
N LEU A 94 13.98 2.12 12.87
CA LEU A 94 14.04 3.26 11.95
C LEU A 94 13.03 4.35 12.32
N GLN A 95 11.81 3.96 12.71
CA GLN A 95 10.79 4.89 13.21
C GLN A 95 11.23 5.56 14.51
N GLN A 96 11.89 4.83 15.40
CA GLN A 96 12.46 5.39 16.63
C GLN A 96 13.65 6.32 16.35
N GLN A 97 14.48 6.02 15.35
CA GLN A 97 15.54 6.92 14.88
C GLN A 97 14.97 8.20 14.25
N GLN A 98 13.89 8.12 13.48
CA GLN A 98 13.19 9.31 12.96
C GLN A 98 12.60 10.15 14.10
N ARG A 99 11.98 9.52 15.11
CA ARG A 99 11.51 10.21 16.32
C ARG A 99 12.64 10.84 17.14
N ARG A 100 13.84 10.24 17.16
CA ARG A 100 15.03 10.81 17.82
C ARG A 100 15.63 11.98 17.04
N LYS A 101 15.43 12.05 15.73
CA LYS A 101 15.86 13.18 14.88
C LYS A 101 14.88 14.36 14.91
N GLN A 102 13.68 14.18 15.46
CA GLN A 102 12.80 15.30 15.78
C GLN A 102 13.16 15.84 17.17
N PRO A 103 13.40 17.16 17.34
CA PRO A 103 13.63 17.73 18.66
C PRO A 103 12.40 17.51 19.54
N LYS A 104 12.64 16.92 20.71
CA LYS A 104 11.66 16.66 21.77
C LYS A 104 11.18 18.00 22.33
N ASN A 105 10.09 18.56 21.82
CA ASN A 105 9.34 19.57 22.55
C ASN A 105 8.49 18.85 23.61
N VAL A 106 9.06 18.71 24.80
CA VAL A 106 8.33 18.28 26.00
C VAL A 106 8.35 19.44 26.99
N ALA A 107 7.21 20.12 27.09
CA ALA A 107 6.54 20.47 28.35
C ALA A 107 5.56 21.63 28.09
N GLY A 108 4.36 21.52 28.67
CA GLY A 108 3.38 22.58 28.69
C GLY A 108 3.91 23.85 29.36
N GLY A 109 3.56 24.98 28.76
CA GLY A 109 3.76 26.31 29.29
C GLY A 109 2.99 27.27 28.40
N ALA A 110 1.89 27.80 28.92
CA ALA A 110 1.16 28.89 28.29
C ALA A 110 2.12 30.07 28.11
N VAL A 111 2.47 30.37 26.86
CA VAL A 111 3.03 31.67 26.47
C VAL A 111 2.39 32.03 25.14
N THR A 112 1.46 32.97 25.22
CA THR A 112 0.95 33.76 24.10
C THR A 112 2.13 34.44 23.42
N GLY A 113 2.61 33.85 22.33
CA GLY A 113 3.81 34.26 21.63
C GLY A 113 3.63 34.24 20.12
N ARG A 114 2.70 35.07 19.63
CA ARG A 114 2.72 35.71 18.31
C ARG A 114 3.25 34.82 17.16
N GLU A 115 2.52 33.77 16.82
CA GLU A 115 2.64 33.17 15.49
C GLU A 115 2.12 34.21 14.50
N SER A 116 3.02 34.70 13.64
CA SER A 116 2.64 35.54 12.52
C SER A 116 1.68 34.74 11.66
N SER A 117 0.41 35.14 11.73
CA SER A 117 -0.68 34.72 10.88
C SER A 117 -0.36 35.12 9.43
N ALA A 118 0.44 34.32 8.74
CA ALA A 118 0.37 34.20 7.31
C ALA A 118 -0.48 32.97 7.05
N SER A 119 -1.77 33.19 6.78
CA SER A 119 -2.55 32.19 6.06
C SER A 119 -1.75 31.82 4.82
N PRO A 120 -1.48 30.53 4.56
CA PRO A 120 -0.79 30.14 3.33
C PRO A 120 -1.54 30.75 2.15
N SER A 121 -0.81 31.27 1.17
CA SER A 121 -1.48 31.83 -0.01
C SER A 121 -2.30 30.72 -0.68
N MET A 122 -3.41 31.06 -1.33
CA MET A 122 -4.24 30.09 -2.08
C MET A 122 -3.40 29.23 -3.04
N ALA A 123 -2.28 29.76 -3.56
CA ALA A 123 -1.34 29.04 -4.41
C ALA A 123 -0.51 28.00 -3.65
N GLU A 124 -0.11 28.29 -2.41
CA GLU A 124 0.61 27.35 -1.53
C GLU A 124 -0.30 26.23 -1.04
N GLU A 125 -1.56 26.53 -0.70
CA GLU A 125 -2.54 25.51 -0.34
C GLU A 125 -2.84 24.57 -1.51
N ALA A 126 -3.03 25.11 -2.72
CA ALA A 126 -3.25 24.30 -3.92
C ALA A 126 -2.04 23.42 -4.26
N ALA A 127 -0.81 23.92 -4.08
CA ALA A 127 0.41 23.14 -4.30
C ALA A 127 0.53 21.98 -3.29
N LEU A 128 0.18 22.21 -2.02
CA LEU A 128 0.23 21.18 -0.99
C LEU A 128 -0.84 20.11 -1.23
N LEU A 129 -2.04 20.50 -1.67
CA LEU A 129 -3.10 19.56 -2.03
C LEU A 129 -2.68 18.65 -3.19
N LYS A 130 -2.11 19.22 -4.25
CA LYS A 130 -1.59 18.45 -5.38
C LYS A 130 -0.52 17.45 -4.94
N LEU A 131 0.38 17.88 -4.06
CA LEU A 131 1.41 17.01 -3.53
C LEU A 131 0.84 15.87 -2.67
N GLN A 132 -0.21 16.16 -1.89
CA GLN A 132 -0.93 15.16 -1.10
C GLN A 132 -1.63 14.11 -1.99
N GLU A 133 -2.18 14.51 -3.14
CA GLU A 133 -2.73 13.60 -4.14
C GLU A 133 -1.64 12.67 -4.70
N GLU A 134 -0.50 13.21 -5.10
CA GLU A 134 0.65 12.44 -5.61
C GLU A 134 1.18 11.44 -4.57
N MET A 135 1.26 11.85 -3.30
CA MET A 135 1.64 10.98 -2.19
C MET A 135 0.64 9.87 -1.95
N THR A 136 -0.66 10.17 -2.00
CA THR A 136 -1.74 9.19 -1.83
C THR A 136 -1.70 8.15 -2.96
N GLN A 137 -1.51 8.59 -4.20
CA GLN A 137 -1.33 7.71 -5.36
C GLN A 137 -0.08 6.83 -5.23
N LEU A 138 1.04 7.41 -4.80
CA LEU A 138 2.28 6.68 -4.58
C LEU A 138 2.10 5.61 -3.50
N TYR A 139 1.40 5.95 -2.42
CA TYR A 139 1.09 5.05 -1.33
C TYR A 139 0.15 3.90 -1.76
N ALA A 140 -0.94 4.20 -2.48
CA ALA A 140 -1.86 3.20 -3.01
C ALA A 140 -1.15 2.19 -3.92
N THR A 141 -0.30 2.69 -4.83
CA THR A 141 0.50 1.83 -5.73
C THR A 141 1.47 0.95 -4.93
N THR A 142 2.08 1.51 -3.89
CA THR A 142 3.04 0.80 -3.06
C THR A 142 2.37 -0.29 -2.23
N LEU A 143 1.20 -0.04 -1.66
CA LEU A 143 0.41 -1.06 -0.95
C LEU A 143 0.04 -2.22 -1.87
N ASN A 144 -0.36 -1.92 -3.11
CA ASN A 144 -0.65 -2.95 -4.09
C ASN A 144 0.59 -3.84 -4.33
N ASN A 145 1.77 -3.25 -4.49
CA ASN A 145 3.02 -4.00 -4.68
C ASN A 145 3.49 -4.72 -3.40
N LEU A 146 3.22 -4.16 -2.23
CA LEU A 146 3.46 -4.81 -0.94
C LEU A 146 2.59 -6.07 -0.79
N ALA A 147 1.35 -6.06 -1.30
CA ALA A 147 0.51 -7.26 -1.33
C ALA A 147 1.17 -8.40 -2.14
N LEU A 148 1.77 -8.07 -3.29
CA LEU A 148 2.54 -9.03 -4.09
C LEU A 148 3.80 -9.54 -3.36
N ALA A 149 4.54 -8.64 -2.71
CA ALA A 149 5.70 -9.03 -1.91
C ALA A 149 5.31 -9.99 -0.76
N HIS A 150 4.22 -9.70 -0.06
CA HIS A 150 3.68 -10.56 0.99
C HIS A 150 3.26 -11.93 0.46
N MET A 151 2.56 -11.97 -0.67
CA MET A 151 2.20 -13.21 -1.34
C MET A 151 3.44 -14.07 -1.67
N LYS A 152 4.50 -13.46 -2.23
CA LYS A 152 5.77 -14.16 -2.51
C LYS A 152 6.51 -14.63 -1.26
N LEU A 153 6.29 -13.99 -0.11
CA LEU A 153 6.85 -14.38 1.19
C LEU A 153 6.01 -15.44 1.92
N GLY A 154 4.89 -15.88 1.35
CA GLY A 154 3.94 -16.77 2.04
C GLY A 154 3.12 -16.09 3.14
N ARG A 155 3.21 -14.75 3.24
CA ARG A 155 2.52 -13.92 4.24
C ARG A 155 1.14 -13.52 3.72
N TYR A 156 0.29 -14.51 3.48
CA TYR A 156 -0.96 -14.32 2.74
C TYR A 156 -1.96 -13.42 3.48
N ARG A 157 -1.99 -13.46 4.81
CA ARG A 157 -2.88 -12.61 5.62
C ARG A 157 -2.54 -11.13 5.46
N GLU A 158 -1.26 -10.80 5.48
CA GLU A 158 -0.75 -9.43 5.24
C GLU A 158 -1.00 -9.00 3.80
N GLY A 159 -0.85 -9.93 2.85
CA GLY A 159 -1.20 -9.72 1.45
C GLY A 159 -2.67 -9.32 1.26
N VAL A 160 -3.59 -10.03 1.91
CA VAL A 160 -5.02 -9.69 1.93
C VAL A 160 -5.23 -8.29 2.52
N LYS A 161 -4.65 -7.99 3.69
CA LYS A 161 -4.78 -6.66 4.32
C LYS A 161 -4.35 -5.52 3.39
N CYS A 162 -3.20 -5.69 2.72
CA CYS A 162 -2.69 -4.68 1.78
C CYS A 162 -3.61 -4.49 0.57
N ALA A 163 -4.08 -5.58 -0.05
CA ALA A 163 -4.96 -5.49 -1.21
C ALA A 163 -6.34 -4.94 -0.83
N THR A 164 -6.89 -5.38 0.30
CA THR A 164 -8.17 -4.89 0.85
C THR A 164 -8.11 -3.40 1.14
N ALA A 165 -7.06 -2.88 1.77
CA ALA A 165 -6.92 -1.45 2.05
C ALA A 165 -7.05 -0.59 0.79
N VAL A 166 -6.39 -1.01 -0.30
CA VAL A 166 -6.44 -0.29 -1.59
C VAL A 166 -7.80 -0.40 -2.30
N LEU A 167 -8.51 -1.52 -2.10
CA LEU A 167 -9.81 -1.76 -2.75
C LEU A 167 -10.98 -1.13 -2.00
N GLU A 168 -10.92 -1.05 -0.68
CA GLU A 168 -12.03 -0.63 0.17
C GLU A 168 -11.95 0.83 0.63
N GLN A 169 -10.75 1.42 0.68
CA GLN A 169 -10.63 2.85 0.99
C GLN A 169 -10.89 3.70 -0.25
N PRO A 170 -11.92 4.57 -0.27
CA PRO A 170 -12.26 5.35 -1.46
C PRO A 170 -11.12 6.24 -1.96
N ALA A 171 -10.40 6.90 -1.05
CA ALA A 171 -9.27 7.75 -1.40
C ALA A 171 -8.13 6.97 -2.09
N LEU A 172 -7.78 5.79 -1.58
CA LEU A 172 -6.76 4.94 -2.20
C LEU A 172 -7.24 4.35 -3.53
N ARG A 173 -8.52 3.96 -3.61
CA ARG A 173 -9.12 3.42 -4.83
C ARG A 173 -9.09 4.47 -5.95
N ALA A 174 -9.56 5.67 -5.66
CA ALA A 174 -9.58 6.79 -6.60
C ALA A 174 -8.15 7.17 -7.04
N ALA A 175 -7.21 7.28 -6.10
CA ALA A 175 -5.82 7.58 -6.43
C ALA A 175 -5.17 6.49 -7.30
N LEU A 176 -5.53 5.23 -7.09
CA LEU A 176 -5.04 4.11 -7.88
C LEU A 176 -5.59 4.13 -9.32
N ASP A 177 -6.86 4.50 -9.49
CA ASP A 177 -7.52 4.60 -10.80
C ASP A 177 -7.04 5.84 -11.58
N ALA A 178 -6.82 6.98 -10.92
CA ALA A 178 -6.23 8.18 -11.54
C ALA A 178 -4.84 7.91 -12.11
N GLY A 179 -4.05 7.05 -11.46
CA GLY A 179 -2.75 6.62 -11.99
C GLY A 179 -2.83 5.67 -13.18
N ALA A 180 -3.98 5.04 -13.42
CA ALA A 180 -4.19 4.10 -14.51
C ALA A 180 -4.55 4.79 -15.84
N GLU A 181 -5.08 6.02 -15.81
CA GLU A 181 -5.51 6.75 -17.02
C GLU A 181 -4.36 7.05 -18.00
N GLN A 182 -3.11 6.92 -17.56
CA GLN A 182 -1.92 7.11 -18.39
C GLN A 182 -1.55 5.87 -19.22
N CYS A 183 -2.21 4.72 -19.02
CA CYS A 183 -1.96 3.49 -19.77
C CYS A 183 -3.29 2.85 -20.17
N THR A 184 -3.56 2.71 -21.47
CA THR A 184 -4.71 1.94 -21.97
C THR A 184 -4.46 0.45 -21.70
N PRO A 185 -5.07 -0.16 -20.67
CA PRO A 185 -4.81 -1.54 -20.33
C PRO A 185 -5.56 -2.43 -21.31
N ALA A 186 -4.88 -3.43 -21.87
CA ALA A 186 -5.52 -4.38 -22.78
C ALA A 186 -6.61 -5.22 -22.07
N ARG A 187 -6.47 -5.43 -20.75
CA ARG A 187 -7.42 -6.20 -19.93
C ARG A 187 -7.66 -5.53 -18.60
N PHE A 188 -8.86 -5.71 -18.04
CA PHE A 188 -9.17 -5.22 -16.69
C PHE A 188 -8.20 -5.77 -15.63
N SER A 189 -7.75 -7.01 -15.78
CA SER A 189 -6.76 -7.62 -14.88
C SER A 189 -5.40 -6.93 -14.88
N ASP A 190 -5.07 -6.19 -15.94
CA ASP A 190 -3.85 -5.39 -16.05
C ASP A 190 -3.96 -4.03 -15.36
N THR A 191 -5.18 -3.58 -15.08
CA THR A 191 -5.41 -2.36 -14.31
C THR A 191 -4.86 -2.53 -12.89
N PRO A 192 -4.44 -1.45 -12.22
CA PRO A 192 -4.05 -1.51 -10.82
C PRO A 192 -5.11 -2.16 -9.92
N ALA A 193 -6.39 -1.87 -10.18
CA ALA A 193 -7.54 -2.46 -9.50
C ALA A 193 -7.62 -3.97 -9.70
N GLY A 194 -7.55 -4.41 -10.95
CA GLY A 194 -7.56 -5.82 -11.33
C GLY A 194 -6.38 -6.57 -10.73
N LYS A 195 -5.19 -5.97 -10.72
CA LYS A 195 -4.00 -6.52 -10.04
C LYS A 195 -4.22 -6.68 -8.53
N ALA A 196 -4.84 -5.70 -7.86
CA ALA A 196 -5.15 -5.79 -6.44
C ALA A 196 -6.13 -6.95 -6.15
N LEU A 197 -7.20 -7.08 -6.95
CA LEU A 197 -8.16 -8.19 -6.86
C LEU A 197 -7.49 -9.54 -7.10
N LEU A 198 -6.65 -9.67 -8.14
CA LEU A 198 -5.90 -10.89 -8.42
C LEU A 198 -5.00 -11.31 -7.26
N ARG A 199 -4.28 -10.33 -6.68
CA ARG A 199 -3.38 -10.56 -5.53
C ARG A 199 -4.19 -10.99 -4.30
N ARG A 200 -5.35 -10.38 -4.05
CA ARG A 200 -6.23 -10.73 -2.94
C ARG A 200 -6.83 -12.13 -3.09
N ALA A 201 -7.38 -12.44 -4.27
CA ALA A 201 -7.93 -13.75 -4.60
C ALA A 201 -6.88 -14.86 -4.44
N ALA A 202 -5.65 -14.64 -4.94
CA ALA A 202 -4.56 -15.58 -4.80
C ALA A 202 -4.19 -15.84 -3.32
N CYS A 203 -4.18 -14.80 -2.50
CA CYS A 203 -3.98 -14.97 -1.05
C CYS A 203 -5.13 -15.75 -0.39
N TYR A 204 -6.39 -15.49 -0.77
CA TYR A 204 -7.53 -16.25 -0.24
C TYR A 204 -7.49 -17.73 -0.62
N VAL A 205 -7.10 -18.07 -1.85
CA VAL A 205 -6.86 -19.45 -2.28
C VAL A 205 -5.83 -20.13 -1.37
N LYS A 206 -4.72 -19.44 -1.05
CA LYS A 206 -3.68 -19.98 -0.17
C LYS A 206 -4.10 -20.09 1.30
N LEU A 207 -5.09 -19.33 1.73
CA LEU A 207 -5.70 -19.39 3.05
C LEU A 207 -6.90 -20.35 3.11
N SER A 208 -7.20 -21.06 2.02
CA SER A 208 -8.40 -21.89 1.87
C SER A 208 -9.72 -21.15 2.13
N ASN A 209 -9.74 -19.83 1.92
CA ASN A 209 -10.97 -19.04 2.03
C ASN A 209 -11.64 -18.95 0.65
N TRP A 210 -12.27 -20.05 0.24
CA TRP A 210 -12.76 -20.22 -1.12
C TRP A 210 -13.88 -19.24 -1.48
N ALA A 211 -14.76 -18.91 -0.54
CA ALA A 211 -15.88 -18.01 -0.77
C ALA A 211 -15.41 -16.59 -1.14
N LEU A 212 -14.44 -16.05 -0.41
CA LEU A 212 -13.88 -14.73 -0.71
C LEU A 212 -13.04 -14.73 -1.98
N ALA A 213 -12.28 -15.80 -2.24
CA ALA A 213 -11.57 -15.96 -3.51
C ALA A 213 -12.54 -15.99 -4.71
N GLU A 214 -13.66 -16.70 -4.59
CA GLU A 214 -14.70 -16.80 -5.62
C GLU A 214 -15.35 -15.44 -5.89
N ALA A 215 -15.63 -14.65 -4.85
CA ALA A 215 -16.17 -13.30 -5.00
C ALA A 215 -15.24 -12.36 -5.80
N ASP A 216 -13.93 -12.41 -5.52
CA ASP A 216 -12.93 -11.63 -6.26
C ASP A 216 -12.81 -12.10 -7.73
N VAL A 217 -12.81 -13.42 -7.97
CA VAL A 217 -12.79 -14.00 -9.33
C VAL A 217 -14.05 -13.64 -10.12
N CYS A 218 -15.23 -13.68 -9.49
CA CYS A 218 -16.49 -13.26 -10.10
C CYS A 218 -16.48 -11.77 -10.46
N THR A 219 -15.84 -10.94 -9.65
CA THR A 219 -15.68 -9.51 -9.95
C THR A 219 -14.76 -9.29 -11.14
N LEU A 220 -13.62 -10.00 -11.21
CA LEU A 220 -12.70 -9.96 -12.34
C LEU A 220 -13.37 -10.43 -13.65
N ARG A 221 -14.15 -11.50 -13.61
CA ARG A 221 -14.89 -12.03 -14.77
C ARG A 221 -15.97 -11.07 -15.26
N ARG A 222 -16.77 -10.49 -14.35
CA ARG A 222 -17.80 -9.50 -14.71
C ARG A 222 -17.18 -8.27 -15.37
N ALA A 223 -16.06 -7.78 -14.84
CA ALA A 223 -15.35 -6.64 -15.42
C ALA A 223 -14.77 -6.96 -16.80
N ALA A 224 -14.24 -8.18 -17.00
CA ALA A 224 -13.76 -8.64 -18.30
C ALA A 224 -14.89 -8.77 -19.33
N ALA A 225 -16.06 -9.31 -18.94
CA ALA A 225 -17.22 -9.43 -19.83
C ALA A 225 -17.75 -8.05 -20.28
N GLY A 226 -17.79 -7.07 -19.37
CA GLY A 226 -18.17 -5.70 -19.70
C GLY A 226 -17.20 -5.03 -20.69
N ALA A 227 -15.89 -5.31 -20.56
CA ALA A 227 -14.87 -4.80 -21.48
C ALA A 227 -14.88 -5.52 -22.85
N ALA A 228 -15.12 -6.83 -22.86
CA ALA A 228 -15.23 -7.64 -24.08
C ALA A 228 -16.43 -7.22 -24.95
N ALA A 229 -17.57 -6.91 -24.32
CA ALA A 229 -18.75 -6.37 -25.01
C ALA A 229 -18.45 -5.03 -25.72
N ALA A 230 -17.50 -4.24 -25.22
CA ALA A 230 -17.09 -2.96 -25.81
C ALA A 230 -15.96 -3.08 -26.86
N SER A 231 -15.19 -4.18 -26.84
CA SER A 231 -13.95 -4.31 -27.63
C SER A 231 -13.85 -5.54 -28.54
N GLY A 232 -14.85 -6.44 -28.50
CA GLY A 232 -14.90 -7.64 -29.35
C GLY A 232 -13.85 -8.71 -29.04
N GLY A 233 -13.07 -8.56 -27.98
CA GLY A 233 -12.01 -9.50 -27.57
C GLY A 233 -12.41 -10.39 -26.39
N ASP A 234 -12.56 -11.69 -26.64
CA ASP A 234 -13.17 -12.67 -25.71
C ASP A 234 -12.16 -13.43 -24.81
N ALA A 235 -10.87 -13.07 -24.87
CA ALA A 235 -9.82 -13.81 -24.17
C ALA A 235 -9.71 -13.37 -22.70
N LEU A 236 -10.35 -14.13 -21.80
CA LEU A 236 -10.12 -14.04 -20.36
C LEU A 236 -8.63 -14.19 -20.02
N ASP A 237 -8.17 -13.43 -19.03
CA ASP A 237 -6.81 -13.53 -18.54
C ASP A 237 -6.52 -14.94 -17.99
N ALA A 238 -5.42 -15.54 -18.44
CA ALA A 238 -4.94 -16.84 -17.99
C ALA A 238 -4.82 -16.90 -16.45
N ALA A 239 -4.43 -15.80 -15.80
CA ALA A 239 -4.35 -15.73 -14.34
C ALA A 239 -5.74 -15.87 -13.67
N VAL A 240 -6.77 -15.26 -14.25
CA VAL A 240 -8.15 -15.36 -13.77
C VAL A 240 -8.68 -16.78 -13.97
N VAL A 241 -8.37 -17.41 -15.11
CA VAL A 241 -8.76 -18.80 -15.40
C VAL A 241 -8.10 -19.76 -14.41
N GLN A 242 -6.79 -19.64 -14.18
CA GLN A 242 -6.05 -20.48 -13.22
C GLN A 242 -6.58 -20.33 -11.80
N LEU A 243 -6.86 -19.09 -11.36
CA LEU A 243 -7.44 -18.84 -10.04
C LEU A 243 -8.82 -19.48 -9.90
N ALA A 244 -9.67 -19.37 -10.90
CA ALA A 244 -10.98 -19.98 -10.86
C ALA A 244 -10.93 -21.52 -10.76
N GLN A 245 -10.03 -22.15 -11.53
CA GLN A 245 -9.80 -23.60 -11.44
C GLN A 245 -9.30 -24.00 -10.05
N ALA A 246 -8.38 -23.22 -9.46
CA ALA A 246 -7.88 -23.49 -8.11
C ALA A 246 -8.99 -23.40 -7.05
N VAL A 247 -9.89 -22.41 -7.15
CA VAL A 247 -11.05 -22.27 -6.26
C VAL A 247 -12.00 -23.46 -6.39
N GLU A 248 -12.32 -23.86 -7.62
CA GLU A 248 -13.21 -25.00 -7.88
C GLU A 248 -12.64 -26.31 -7.32
N GLN A 249 -11.36 -26.58 -7.58
CA GLN A 249 -10.66 -27.76 -7.05
C GLN A 249 -10.62 -27.74 -5.52
N GLY A 250 -10.34 -26.58 -4.92
CA GLY A 250 -10.34 -26.38 -3.46
C GLY A 250 -11.69 -26.73 -2.82
N ARG A 251 -12.80 -26.22 -3.39
CA ARG A 251 -14.16 -26.51 -2.91
C ARG A 251 -14.53 -27.98 -3.04
N LYS A 252 -14.23 -28.60 -4.19
CA LYS A 252 -14.47 -30.05 -4.39
C LYS A 252 -13.71 -30.89 -3.37
N ALA A 253 -12.46 -30.52 -3.08
CA ALA A 253 -11.64 -31.22 -2.09
C ALA A 253 -12.18 -31.05 -0.66
N GLU A 254 -12.67 -29.87 -0.30
CA GLU A 254 -13.28 -29.62 1.02
C GLU A 254 -14.60 -30.39 1.19
N ALA A 255 -15.50 -30.34 0.20
CA ALA A 255 -16.74 -31.11 0.22
C ALA A 255 -16.50 -32.62 0.29
N ALA A 256 -15.47 -33.13 -0.39
CA ALA A 256 -15.08 -34.53 -0.30
C ALA A 256 -14.58 -34.91 1.11
N LYS A 257 -13.82 -34.02 1.76
CA LYS A 257 -13.38 -34.22 3.15
C LYS A 257 -14.56 -34.21 4.11
N GLU A 258 -15.47 -33.25 3.98
CA GLU A 258 -16.68 -33.16 4.80
C GLU A 258 -17.55 -34.41 4.65
N LYS A 259 -17.80 -34.85 3.41
CA LYS A 259 -18.52 -36.09 3.13
C LYS A 259 -17.86 -37.31 3.78
N LYS A 260 -16.53 -37.42 3.71
CA LYS A 260 -15.80 -38.50 4.36
C LYS A 260 -15.91 -38.42 5.88
N MET A 261 -15.83 -37.23 6.47
CA MET A 261 -16.01 -37.06 7.91
C MET A 261 -17.43 -37.43 8.37
N MET A 262 -18.47 -37.03 7.62
CA MET A 262 -19.84 -37.44 7.91
C MET A 262 -19.99 -38.96 7.87
N GLN A 263 -19.46 -39.63 6.85
CA GLN A 263 -19.51 -41.11 6.78
C GLN A 263 -18.86 -41.79 7.98
N LEU A 264 -17.75 -41.24 8.51
CA LEU A 264 -17.09 -41.75 9.71
C LEU A 264 -17.86 -41.46 11.01
N MET A 265 -18.66 -40.40 11.05
CA MET A 265 -19.48 -40.08 12.22
C MET A 265 -20.76 -40.92 12.32
N PHE A 266 -21.21 -41.51 11.20
CA PHE A 266 -22.44 -42.30 11.12
C PHE A 266 -22.20 -43.81 10.90
N ALA A 267 -20.95 -44.26 10.90
CA ALA A 267 -20.55 -45.67 10.86
C ALA A 267 -20.10 -46.14 12.24
#